data_AF-A0A5S9YA19-F1
#
_entry.id   AF-A0A5S9YA19-F1
#
_cell.length_a   1.000
_cell.length_b   1.000
_cell.length_c   1.000
_cell.angle_alpha   90.00
_cell.angle_beta   90.00
_cell.angle_gamma   90.00
#
_symmetry.space_group_name_H-M   'P 1'
#
loop_
_entity.id
_entity.type
_entity.pdbx_description
1 polymer ?
#
loop_
_entity_poly.entity_id
_entity_poly.type
_entity_poly.pdbx_seq_one_letter_code
_entity_poly.pdbx_strand_id
1 'polypeptide(L)'
;MADTVEEPQLQNGAAPAESETEQNPIPEPQLQTEPKLTGEIPEIEADATTEEVQSEVTDEKPEEVQSEVKPEEVQTVVTDAKPEEVQSEVKPEEVQSVVTVAKPDLTDVDLSPGGSEEIPIRSTEVEQESTTSVLKKDDDGNKTFTMRELLSELKSEEGDGTPHSSASPFSRESASQPAENNPAMDLINRIQVNDEEGRSRQRVLAFAARKYASAIERNPDDHDALYNWALILQESADNVSPDSVSPSKDDLLEEACKKYDEATRLCPTLYDAYYNWAIAISDRAKIRGRTKEAEELWEQAADNYEKAVQLNWNSSQALNNWGLVLQELSQIVPAREKEKVVRTAISKFRAAIRLQFDFHRAIYNLGTVLYGLAEDTLRTGGSGNGKDMPPGELYSQSAIYIAAAHSLKPSYSVYSSALRLVRSMLPLPHLKVGYLTAPPVGNSLAPHSDWKRTEFELNHERLLQVLKPEPREMGRNLSGKSETMSTDVERKTVKVNITEIVSVTPCADLTLPPGAGLCIDTIHGPVFLVADSWESLDGWLDAIRLVYTIYARGKSDVLAGIITG
;
A
#
# COMPACT_ATOMS: atom_id res chain seq x y z
N MET A 1 60.13 12.91 46.04
CA MET A 1 60.65 12.19 44.85
C MET A 1 59.90 12.70 43.64
N ALA A 2 60.61 12.73 42.53
CA ALA A 2 60.30 13.22 41.19
C ALA A 2 58.88 13.04 40.63
N ASP A 3 58.47 13.74 39.57
CA ASP A 3 58.86 15.09 39.07
C ASP A 3 57.83 15.50 37.99
N THR A 4 57.59 16.81 37.85
CA THR A 4 57.01 17.40 36.63
C THR A 4 58.11 18.12 35.86
N VAL A 5 58.20 17.90 34.56
CA VAL A 5 59.20 18.53 33.68
C VAL A 5 58.50 19.12 32.46
N GLU A 6 59.03 20.25 31.99
CA GLU A 6 58.43 21.17 31.04
C GLU A 6 58.82 20.90 29.56
N GLU A 7 58.26 21.74 28.70
CA GLU A 7 58.80 22.19 27.42
C GLU A 7 60.32 22.50 27.48
N PRO A 8 61.04 22.53 26.34
CA PRO A 8 61.28 23.85 25.75
C PRO A 8 61.31 23.92 24.21
N GLN A 9 61.27 25.17 23.74
CA GLN A 9 61.21 25.62 22.35
C GLN A 9 62.59 25.81 21.69
N LEU A 10 62.59 25.80 20.35
CA LEU A 10 63.44 26.57 19.42
C LEU A 10 64.98 26.51 19.51
N GLN A 11 65.63 26.08 18.40
CA GLN A 11 66.83 26.75 17.92
C GLN A 11 66.95 26.72 16.37
N ASN A 12 67.25 27.86 15.76
CA ASN A 12 67.41 28.04 14.30
C ASN A 12 68.86 27.76 13.84
N GLY A 13 69.06 27.28 12.60
CA GLY A 13 70.39 26.85 12.15
C GLY A 13 70.67 26.70 10.64
N ALA A 14 70.42 27.76 9.84
CA ALA A 14 70.98 27.99 8.49
C ALA A 14 70.59 27.05 7.30
N ALA A 15 70.68 27.61 6.10
CA ALA A 15 70.43 27.01 4.77
C ALA A 15 71.80 26.79 4.03
N PRO A 16 71.92 26.45 2.71
CA PRO A 16 70.92 26.49 1.62
C PRO A 16 70.89 25.28 0.64
N ALA A 17 69.85 25.22 -0.23
CA ALA A 17 69.98 25.23 -1.71
C ALA A 17 68.66 24.83 -2.44
N GLU A 18 68.34 25.59 -3.51
CA GLU A 18 67.68 25.19 -4.77
C GLU A 18 66.45 24.25 -4.78
N SER A 19 65.28 24.79 -5.12
CA SER A 19 64.73 24.73 -6.50
C SER A 19 63.39 25.49 -6.64
N GLU A 20 63.01 25.84 -7.87
CA GLU A 20 61.97 26.84 -8.18
C GLU A 20 60.62 26.23 -8.60
N THR A 21 59.51 26.84 -8.17
CA THR A 21 58.57 27.57 -9.07
C THR A 21 57.33 28.06 -8.29
N GLU A 22 56.84 29.26 -8.62
CA GLU A 22 55.78 29.93 -7.86
C GLU A 22 54.35 29.64 -8.36
N GLN A 23 53.42 29.55 -7.42
CA GLN A 23 52.01 29.86 -7.65
C GLN A 23 51.79 31.38 -7.43
N ASN A 24 50.79 31.99 -8.05
CA ASN A 24 50.19 33.22 -7.51
C ASN A 24 48.69 33.35 -7.85
N PRO A 25 47.86 34.04 -7.04
CA PRO A 25 46.40 33.84 -7.03
C PRO A 25 45.57 35.11 -7.35
N ILE A 26 44.26 34.99 -7.11
CA ILE A 26 43.18 35.98 -7.27
C ILE A 26 43.31 37.17 -6.30
N PRO A 27 42.86 38.38 -6.71
CA PRO A 27 42.08 39.24 -5.81
C PRO A 27 40.76 39.76 -6.43
N GLU A 28 39.86 40.24 -5.56
CA GLU A 28 38.46 40.66 -5.84
C GLU A 28 38.28 42.20 -6.03
N PRO A 29 37.07 42.75 -6.30
CA PRO A 29 36.88 44.02 -7.05
C PRO A 29 36.50 45.25 -6.20
N GLN A 30 36.44 46.46 -6.81
CA GLN A 30 35.45 47.53 -6.50
C GLN A 30 35.16 48.52 -7.67
N LEU A 31 33.98 49.15 -7.57
CA LEU A 31 33.13 50.00 -8.43
C LEU A 31 33.63 51.36 -9.05
N GLN A 32 32.73 51.99 -9.85
CA GLN A 32 32.63 53.42 -10.31
C GLN A 32 33.48 53.85 -11.55
N THR A 33 33.07 54.76 -12.47
CA THR A 33 31.85 55.59 -12.71
C THR A 33 31.73 56.06 -14.20
N GLU A 34 30.57 56.59 -14.64
CA GLU A 34 30.32 57.17 -16.00
C GLU A 34 31.04 58.51 -16.30
N PRO A 35 31.06 58.97 -17.59
CA PRO A 35 30.29 60.18 -17.95
C PRO A 35 29.58 60.17 -19.34
N LYS A 36 28.86 61.26 -19.68
CA LYS A 36 27.91 61.43 -20.83
C LYS A 36 28.30 62.51 -21.88
N LEU A 37 27.51 62.58 -22.97
CA LEU A 37 27.33 63.65 -24.01
C LEU A 37 28.39 63.70 -25.13
N THR A 38 28.09 64.11 -26.38
CA THR A 38 26.86 64.69 -27.02
C THR A 38 26.13 63.66 -27.95
N GLY A 39 25.39 63.91 -29.05
CA GLY A 39 25.07 65.10 -29.89
C GLY A 39 23.90 64.85 -30.88
N GLU A 40 23.77 65.63 -31.97
CA GLU A 40 22.50 65.80 -32.75
C GLU A 40 22.52 65.48 -34.28
N ILE A 41 21.30 65.53 -34.85
CA ILE A 41 20.71 65.02 -36.13
C ILE A 41 21.13 65.82 -37.42
N PRO A 42 20.83 65.34 -38.67
CA PRO A 42 19.52 65.67 -39.32
C PRO A 42 18.90 64.65 -40.34
N GLU A 43 17.57 64.72 -40.47
CA GLU A 43 16.67 64.86 -41.66
C GLU A 43 17.23 64.78 -43.12
N ILE A 44 16.52 64.54 -44.27
CA ILE A 44 15.13 64.23 -44.79
C ILE A 44 15.29 64.05 -46.35
N GLU A 45 14.50 63.40 -47.25
CA GLU A 45 13.38 62.41 -47.35
C GLU A 45 13.27 61.87 -48.82
N ALA A 46 12.46 60.80 -49.08
CA ALA A 46 11.86 60.35 -50.38
C ALA A 46 12.83 59.89 -51.52
N ASP A 47 12.51 59.05 -52.53
CA ASP A 47 11.37 58.18 -52.94
C ASP A 47 12.01 56.99 -53.76
N ALA A 48 11.44 56.05 -54.56
CA ALA A 48 10.13 55.66 -55.14
C ALA A 48 10.29 54.20 -55.69
N THR A 49 9.32 53.35 -56.10
CA THR A 49 7.86 53.10 -55.92
C THR A 49 7.51 51.75 -56.60
N THR A 50 6.47 51.01 -56.13
CA THR A 50 5.74 49.89 -56.82
C THR A 50 6.52 48.60 -57.19
N GLU A 51 5.92 47.38 -57.23
CA GLU A 51 4.50 46.98 -57.20
C GLU A 51 4.30 45.59 -56.51
N GLU A 52 3.29 45.51 -55.62
CA GLU A 52 2.29 44.45 -55.29
C GLU A 52 2.58 42.92 -55.45
N VAL A 53 1.88 41.96 -54.80
CA VAL A 53 0.55 41.88 -54.15
C VAL A 53 0.72 41.17 -52.79
N GLN A 54 0.45 41.80 -51.63
CA GLN A 54 -0.85 42.02 -50.96
C GLN A 54 -1.47 40.79 -50.24
N SER A 55 -2.27 41.09 -49.21
CA SER A 55 -2.65 40.24 -48.08
C SER A 55 -3.95 40.73 -47.48
N GLU A 56 -4.68 39.92 -46.70
CA GLU A 56 -5.60 40.52 -45.71
C GLU A 56 -5.82 39.67 -44.45
N VAL A 57 -5.80 40.37 -43.31
CA VAL A 57 -6.30 39.95 -41.99
C VAL A 57 -6.92 41.20 -41.40
N THR A 58 -8.17 41.11 -40.94
CA THR A 58 -8.86 42.17 -40.19
C THR A 58 -9.56 41.59 -38.97
N ASP A 59 -9.68 42.42 -37.93
CA ASP A 59 -10.09 42.05 -36.57
C ASP A 59 -10.96 43.18 -36.03
N GLU A 60 -12.22 42.91 -35.68
CA GLU A 60 -13.09 43.91 -35.03
C GLU A 60 -14.19 43.27 -34.15
N LYS A 61 -14.92 44.12 -33.42
CA LYS A 61 -15.49 43.84 -32.09
C LYS A 61 -16.92 43.25 -32.08
N PRO A 62 -17.37 42.69 -30.93
CA PRO A 62 -18.68 42.07 -30.78
C PRO A 62 -19.81 43.07 -30.45
N GLU A 63 -21.05 42.69 -30.74
CA GLU A 63 -22.28 43.32 -30.23
C GLU A 63 -23.02 42.39 -29.24
N GLU A 64 -23.71 42.99 -28.26
CA GLU A 64 -24.64 42.31 -27.35
C GLU A 64 -26.07 42.46 -27.85
N VAL A 65 -26.91 41.42 -27.69
CA VAL A 65 -28.37 41.59 -27.55
C VAL A 65 -28.88 40.69 -26.41
N GLN A 66 -29.72 41.27 -25.56
CA GLN A 66 -30.19 40.70 -24.30
C GLN A 66 -31.55 39.97 -24.46
N SER A 67 -31.88 39.09 -23.52
CA SER A 67 -33.26 38.94 -22.99
C SER A 67 -33.29 38.08 -21.71
N GLU A 68 -34.28 38.32 -20.85
CA GLU A 68 -34.24 37.92 -19.43
C GLU A 68 -35.33 36.89 -19.00
N VAL A 69 -34.91 35.96 -18.13
CA VAL A 69 -35.56 35.56 -16.86
C VAL A 69 -37.03 35.05 -16.84
N LYS A 70 -37.16 33.71 -16.75
CA LYS A 70 -38.08 32.92 -15.88
C LYS A 70 -39.62 33.10 -16.04
N PRO A 71 -40.47 32.43 -15.21
CA PRO A 71 -40.74 30.98 -15.17
C PRO A 71 -42.26 30.65 -15.19
N GLU A 72 -42.67 29.37 -15.29
CA GLU A 72 -43.85 28.85 -14.55
C GLU A 72 -44.00 27.30 -14.57
N GLU A 73 -45.11 26.78 -14.02
CA GLU A 73 -45.23 25.45 -13.41
C GLU A 73 -46.00 24.37 -14.20
N VAL A 74 -45.80 23.13 -13.74
CA VAL A 74 -46.67 21.94 -13.75
C VAL A 74 -48.08 22.08 -14.36
N GLN A 75 -48.45 21.11 -15.21
CA GLN A 75 -49.83 20.60 -15.18
C GLN A 75 -49.94 19.10 -15.43
N THR A 76 -50.86 18.46 -14.71
CA THR A 76 -51.12 17.02 -14.72
C THR A 76 -52.14 16.63 -15.79
N VAL A 77 -52.05 15.41 -16.31
CA VAL A 77 -53.16 14.74 -17.00
C VAL A 77 -53.43 13.41 -16.30
N VAL A 78 -54.59 13.32 -15.67
CA VAL A 78 -55.16 12.06 -15.16
C VAL A 78 -56.01 11.45 -16.28
N THR A 79 -55.90 10.13 -16.47
CA THR A 79 -56.87 9.36 -17.25
C THR A 79 -57.38 8.19 -16.41
N ASP A 80 -58.60 8.34 -15.88
CA ASP A 80 -59.37 7.26 -15.26
C ASP A 80 -59.88 6.30 -16.34
N ALA A 81 -59.71 4.99 -16.15
CA ALA A 81 -60.38 3.94 -16.92
C ALA A 81 -60.45 2.64 -16.11
N LYS A 82 -61.67 2.23 -15.72
CA LYS A 82 -61.95 1.05 -14.89
C LYS A 82 -63.43 0.66 -15.03
N PRO A 83 -63.84 -0.57 -14.66
CA PRO A 83 -63.57 -1.87 -15.29
C PRO A 83 -64.85 -2.46 -15.94
N GLU A 84 -64.77 -3.65 -16.55
CA GLU A 84 -65.81 -4.72 -16.60
C GLU A 84 -65.31 -5.86 -17.54
N GLU A 85 -65.74 -7.13 -17.44
CA GLU A 85 -65.84 -8.04 -16.27
C GLU A 85 -65.90 -9.53 -16.71
N VAL A 86 -65.67 -10.48 -15.78
CA VAL A 86 -65.93 -11.97 -15.80
C VAL A 86 -65.57 -12.80 -17.07
N GLN A 87 -64.86 -13.94 -16.98
CA GLN A 87 -65.30 -15.15 -16.26
C GLN A 87 -64.20 -16.27 -16.20
N SER A 88 -64.11 -16.96 -15.04
CA SER A 88 -63.96 -18.45 -14.83
C SER A 88 -62.94 -19.30 -15.65
N GLU A 89 -62.17 -20.28 -15.16
CA GLU A 89 -61.96 -21.00 -13.86
C GLU A 89 -60.42 -21.26 -13.69
N VAL A 90 -59.78 -21.71 -12.60
CA VAL A 90 -59.85 -22.96 -11.79
C VAL A 90 -59.09 -22.72 -10.45
N LYS A 91 -59.01 -23.70 -9.53
CA LYS A 91 -58.54 -23.63 -8.12
C LYS A 91 -57.55 -24.80 -7.81
N PRO A 92 -56.85 -24.87 -6.65
CA PRO A 92 -55.75 -24.04 -6.10
C PRO A 92 -54.40 -24.83 -5.97
N GLU A 93 -53.51 -24.44 -5.04
CA GLU A 93 -52.32 -25.17 -4.50
C GLU A 93 -51.11 -25.30 -5.47
N GLU A 94 -49.82 -25.17 -5.09
CA GLU A 94 -49.06 -24.77 -3.87
C GLU A 94 -47.98 -23.71 -4.30
N VAL A 95 -47.16 -23.01 -3.50
CA VAL A 95 -46.57 -23.18 -2.14
C VAL A 95 -46.51 -21.81 -1.43
N GLN A 96 -46.63 -21.76 -0.10
CA GLN A 96 -46.28 -20.57 0.70
C GLN A 96 -44.92 -20.71 1.41
N SER A 97 -44.12 -19.65 1.40
CA SER A 97 -42.86 -19.56 2.16
C SER A 97 -43.06 -18.86 3.51
N VAL A 98 -42.89 -19.60 4.62
CA VAL A 98 -42.89 -19.03 5.99
C VAL A 98 -41.76 -19.66 6.82
N VAL A 99 -41.16 -18.85 7.68
CA VAL A 99 -39.96 -19.13 8.49
C VAL A 99 -40.30 -19.85 9.80
N THR A 100 -39.47 -20.82 10.23
CA THR A 100 -39.22 -21.07 11.67
C THR A 100 -37.82 -21.61 11.99
N VAL A 101 -37.15 -20.87 12.87
CA VAL A 101 -35.94 -21.10 13.69
C VAL A 101 -35.63 -22.54 14.12
N ALA A 102 -34.33 -22.89 14.15
CA ALA A 102 -33.74 -23.82 15.13
C ALA A 102 -32.28 -23.43 15.48
N LYS A 103 -31.86 -23.72 16.73
CA LYS A 103 -30.47 -23.62 17.23
C LYS A 103 -29.57 -24.74 16.65
N PRO A 104 -28.24 -24.62 16.81
CA PRO A 104 -27.58 -25.54 17.75
C PRO A 104 -26.77 -24.84 18.86
N ASP A 105 -26.44 -25.59 19.91
CA ASP A 105 -25.65 -25.11 21.05
C ASP A 105 -24.13 -25.26 20.82
N LEU A 106 -23.35 -24.46 21.56
CA LEU A 106 -21.90 -24.64 21.73
C LEU A 106 -21.63 -25.48 22.98
N THR A 107 -20.57 -26.29 22.95
CA THR A 107 -19.98 -26.93 24.15
C THR A 107 -18.46 -26.90 24.05
N ASP A 108 -17.80 -26.51 25.13
CA ASP A 108 -16.37 -26.22 25.18
C ASP A 108 -15.46 -27.44 25.01
N VAL A 109 -14.28 -27.23 24.41
CA VAL A 109 -13.06 -27.97 24.75
C VAL A 109 -11.89 -26.97 24.82
N ASP A 110 -11.37 -26.78 26.03
CA ASP A 110 -10.16 -26.01 26.32
C ASP A 110 -8.89 -26.76 25.87
N LEU A 111 -7.99 -26.07 25.17
CA LEU A 111 -6.57 -26.45 25.09
C LEU A 111 -5.67 -25.20 24.92
N SER A 112 -4.95 -24.85 25.98
CA SER A 112 -3.74 -24.01 25.97
C SER A 112 -2.60 -24.74 26.70
N PRO A 113 -1.34 -24.28 26.62
CA PRO A 113 -0.60 -23.97 25.39
C PRO A 113 0.76 -24.72 25.35
N GLY A 114 1.25 -25.04 24.15
CA GLY A 114 2.65 -25.48 23.93
C GLY A 114 3.45 -24.34 23.29
N GLY A 115 4.46 -23.82 23.97
CA GLY A 115 5.24 -22.65 23.51
C GLY A 115 6.73 -22.91 23.34
N SER A 116 7.34 -22.18 22.41
CA SER A 116 8.78 -21.95 22.29
C SER A 116 9.02 -20.56 21.70
N GLU A 117 10.05 -19.88 22.19
CA GLU A 117 10.25 -18.42 22.10
C GLU A 117 11.02 -17.99 20.85
N GLU A 118 10.72 -16.81 20.27
CA GLU A 118 11.62 -16.11 19.34
C GLU A 118 11.58 -14.57 19.49
N ILE A 119 12.76 -13.93 19.51
CA ILE A 119 12.99 -12.48 19.65
C ILE A 119 14.40 -12.15 19.09
N PRO A 120 14.72 -10.92 18.64
CA PRO A 120 14.11 -10.12 17.57
C PRO A 120 15.06 -9.91 16.36
N ILE A 121 14.53 -9.65 15.17
CA ILE A 121 15.35 -9.24 14.01
C ILE A 121 15.18 -7.74 13.70
N ARG A 122 16.32 -7.09 13.41
CA ARG A 122 16.44 -5.73 12.88
C ARG A 122 17.29 -5.77 11.61
N SER A 123 16.63 -5.55 10.46
CA SER A 123 17.22 -5.17 9.15
C SER A 123 18.26 -6.11 8.51
N THR A 124 18.17 -6.22 7.18
CA THR A 124 19.07 -6.90 6.24
C THR A 124 19.12 -8.43 6.25
N GLU A 125 19.46 -8.95 5.07
CA GLU A 125 19.64 -10.34 4.63
C GLU A 125 18.37 -11.22 4.53
N VAL A 126 18.41 -12.13 3.55
CA VAL A 126 17.29 -12.95 3.07
C VAL A 126 17.81 -14.38 2.94
N GLU A 127 17.40 -15.26 3.84
CA GLU A 127 17.57 -16.72 3.69
C GLU A 127 16.29 -17.46 4.08
N GLN A 128 16.26 -18.74 3.70
CA GLN A 128 15.12 -19.66 3.80
C GLN A 128 15.14 -20.36 5.19
N GLU A 129 14.23 -21.24 5.62
CA GLU A 129 13.20 -22.03 4.94
C GLU A 129 12.12 -22.57 5.93
N SER A 130 11.36 -23.60 5.55
CA SER A 130 10.71 -24.58 6.46
C SER A 130 9.39 -24.22 7.18
N THR A 131 8.35 -23.82 6.45
CA THR A 131 6.97 -23.84 6.99
C THR A 131 6.46 -25.28 7.17
N THR A 132 6.50 -25.81 8.39
CA THR A 132 5.67 -26.96 8.77
C THR A 132 4.23 -26.50 9.02
N SER A 133 3.26 -27.11 8.34
CA SER A 133 1.83 -26.86 8.56
C SER A 133 1.08 -28.16 8.87
N VAL A 134 0.23 -28.12 9.89
CA VAL A 134 -0.71 -29.20 10.24
C VAL A 134 -2.04 -28.91 9.54
N LEU A 135 -2.70 -29.96 9.04
CA LEU A 135 -3.78 -29.86 8.06
C LEU A 135 -5.16 -29.46 8.62
N LYS A 136 -5.92 -28.80 7.74
CA LYS A 136 -7.37 -28.48 7.79
C LYS A 136 -7.74 -27.32 8.73
N LYS A 137 -8.77 -26.53 8.43
CA LYS A 137 -9.95 -26.79 7.57
C LYS A 137 -10.25 -25.64 6.60
N ASP A 138 -11.05 -25.93 5.59
CA ASP A 138 -11.18 -25.19 4.33
C ASP A 138 -12.22 -24.05 4.38
N ASP A 139 -11.99 -22.98 3.61
CA ASP A 139 -12.95 -21.93 3.23
C ASP A 139 -12.57 -21.43 1.82
N ASP A 140 -13.55 -21.12 0.96
CA ASP A 140 -13.35 -21.07 -0.50
C ASP A 140 -13.07 -19.65 -1.03
N GLY A 141 -11.87 -19.42 -1.57
CA GLY A 141 -11.51 -18.16 -2.23
C GLY A 141 -10.10 -18.15 -2.83
N ASN A 142 -10.01 -17.88 -4.13
CA ASN A 142 -8.80 -17.77 -4.99
C ASN A 142 -7.47 -18.13 -4.32
N LYS A 143 -7.18 -19.43 -4.26
CA LYS A 143 -5.91 -19.96 -3.75
C LYS A 143 -4.84 -19.92 -4.84
N THR A 144 -3.98 -18.92 -4.85
CA THR A 144 -2.75 -18.92 -5.68
C THR A 144 -1.83 -20.05 -5.18
N PHE A 145 -1.57 -21.04 -6.04
CA PHE A 145 -0.76 -22.21 -5.70
C PHE A 145 0.74 -21.91 -5.73
N THR A 146 1.46 -22.38 -4.71
CA THR A 146 2.94 -22.42 -4.73
C THR A 146 3.44 -23.67 -5.45
N MET A 147 4.67 -23.63 -6.00
CA MET A 147 5.28 -24.81 -6.63
C MET A 147 5.38 -26.00 -5.66
N ARG A 148 5.52 -25.74 -4.36
CA ARG A 148 5.51 -26.75 -3.28
C ARG A 148 4.19 -27.52 -3.19
N GLU A 149 3.06 -26.87 -3.48
CA GLU A 149 1.72 -27.47 -3.47
C GLU A 149 1.47 -28.26 -4.76
N LEU A 150 1.80 -27.70 -5.92
CA LEU A 150 1.71 -28.39 -7.21
C LEU A 150 2.60 -29.67 -7.25
N LEU A 151 3.79 -29.61 -6.65
CA LEU A 151 4.65 -30.79 -6.46
C LEU A 151 4.13 -31.78 -5.40
N SER A 152 3.11 -31.42 -4.62
CA SER A 152 2.40 -32.35 -3.72
C SER A 152 1.22 -33.02 -4.40
N GLU A 153 0.51 -32.32 -5.28
CA GLU A 153 -0.57 -32.89 -6.10
C GLU A 153 -0.02 -33.87 -7.14
N LEU A 154 1.09 -33.53 -7.81
CA LEU A 154 1.81 -34.44 -8.71
C LEU A 154 2.34 -35.72 -8.03
N LYS A 155 2.56 -35.69 -6.70
CA LYS A 155 2.90 -36.88 -5.90
C LYS A 155 1.67 -37.70 -5.49
N SER A 156 0.47 -37.14 -5.57
CA SER A 156 -0.77 -37.83 -5.19
C SER A 156 -1.37 -38.68 -6.31
N GLU A 157 -0.96 -38.47 -7.57
CA GLU A 157 -1.33 -39.34 -8.70
C GLU A 157 -0.51 -40.65 -8.75
N GLU A 158 0.66 -40.72 -8.08
CA GLU A 158 1.43 -41.96 -7.92
C GLU A 158 0.82 -42.84 -6.81
N GLY A 159 -0.32 -43.46 -7.13
CA GLY A 159 -1.09 -44.31 -6.22
C GLY A 159 -0.35 -45.56 -5.70
N ASP A 160 -0.62 -45.90 -4.44
CA ASP A 160 0.04 -46.98 -3.69
C ASP A 160 -0.02 -48.35 -4.38
N GLY A 161 1.15 -48.94 -4.64
CA GLY A 161 1.32 -50.20 -5.37
C GLY A 161 2.54 -50.98 -4.85
N THR A 162 2.31 -52.09 -4.16
CA THR A 162 3.37 -52.88 -3.52
C THR A 162 4.20 -53.70 -4.53
N PRO A 163 5.52 -53.88 -4.29
CA PRO A 163 6.44 -54.37 -5.32
C PRO A 163 6.43 -55.90 -5.47
N HIS A 164 5.89 -56.39 -6.59
CA HIS A 164 6.09 -57.79 -7.01
C HIS A 164 6.74 -57.90 -8.39
N SER A 165 7.77 -58.74 -8.46
CA SER A 165 8.59 -58.96 -9.66
C SER A 165 7.89 -59.90 -10.65
N SER A 166 7.68 -59.43 -11.88
CA SER A 166 7.56 -60.29 -13.07
C SER A 166 8.06 -59.53 -14.30
N ALA A 167 9.01 -60.11 -15.03
CA ALA A 167 9.56 -59.48 -16.24
C ALA A 167 8.78 -59.92 -17.48
N SER A 168 8.33 -58.95 -18.29
CA SER A 168 7.80 -59.17 -19.64
C SER A 168 8.12 -57.93 -20.50
N PRO A 169 8.41 -58.06 -21.82
CA PRO A 169 9.08 -57.01 -22.59
C PRO A 169 8.13 -56.16 -23.46
N PHE A 170 8.74 -55.10 -24.05
CA PHE A 170 8.13 -54.01 -24.81
C PHE A 170 7.31 -53.02 -23.94
N SER A 171 7.39 -51.71 -24.16
CA SER A 171 8.10 -51.00 -25.23
C SER A 171 9.41 -50.37 -24.78
N ARG A 172 10.42 -50.45 -25.64
CA ARG A 172 11.57 -49.55 -25.64
C ARG A 172 11.09 -48.22 -26.20
N GLU A 173 10.39 -47.44 -25.37
CA GLU A 173 10.01 -46.08 -25.72
C GLU A 173 11.29 -45.32 -26.11
N SER A 174 11.24 -44.67 -27.27
CA SER A 174 12.46 -44.21 -27.93
C SER A 174 13.20 -43.22 -27.05
N ALA A 175 14.53 -43.35 -26.99
CA ALA A 175 15.38 -42.27 -26.54
C ALA A 175 15.26 -41.13 -27.58
N SER A 176 14.26 -40.27 -27.39
CA SER A 176 14.21 -38.95 -28.00
C SER A 176 15.51 -38.27 -27.63
N GLN A 177 16.36 -38.02 -28.61
CA GLN A 177 17.60 -37.27 -28.39
C GLN A 177 17.22 -35.90 -27.82
N PRO A 178 18.01 -35.37 -26.88
CA PRO A 178 17.42 -34.61 -25.77
C PRO A 178 16.90 -33.23 -26.18
N ALA A 179 16.30 -32.53 -25.22
CA ALA A 179 16.18 -31.07 -25.20
C ALA A 179 17.57 -30.39 -25.07
N GLU A 180 18.55 -30.83 -25.85
CA GLU A 180 20.00 -30.58 -25.78
C GLU A 180 20.41 -29.18 -26.26
N ASN A 181 19.42 -28.39 -26.72
CA ASN A 181 19.57 -27.00 -27.18
C ASN A 181 18.60 -26.03 -26.46
N ASN A 182 17.97 -26.45 -25.36
CA ASN A 182 17.01 -25.65 -24.61
C ASN A 182 17.73 -24.87 -23.49
N PRO A 183 17.90 -23.54 -23.60
CA PRO A 183 18.77 -22.77 -22.68
C PRO A 183 18.28 -22.83 -21.23
N ALA A 184 16.98 -22.75 -21.01
CA ALA A 184 16.37 -22.85 -19.67
C ALA A 184 16.61 -24.23 -19.02
N MET A 185 16.55 -25.32 -19.81
CA MET A 185 16.95 -26.65 -19.32
C MET A 185 18.45 -26.73 -19.01
N ASP A 186 19.28 -26.09 -19.83
CA ASP A 186 20.73 -26.10 -19.66
C ASP A 186 21.16 -25.36 -18.40
N LEU A 187 20.52 -24.24 -18.05
CA LEU A 187 20.72 -23.58 -16.75
C LEU A 187 20.32 -24.53 -15.60
N ILE A 188 19.10 -25.08 -15.63
CA ILE A 188 18.55 -25.97 -14.58
C ILE A 188 19.43 -27.21 -14.34
N ASN A 189 20.01 -27.80 -15.39
CA ASN A 189 20.90 -28.96 -15.29
C ASN A 189 22.30 -28.63 -14.74
N ARG A 190 22.72 -27.35 -14.79
CA ARG A 190 24.04 -26.89 -14.33
C ARG A 190 24.06 -26.42 -12.87
N ILE A 191 22.90 -26.22 -12.23
CA ILE A 191 22.82 -25.81 -10.82
C ILE A 191 23.51 -26.83 -9.92
N GLN A 192 24.54 -26.39 -9.19
CA GLN A 192 25.22 -27.19 -8.16
C GLN A 192 24.74 -26.73 -6.78
N VAL A 193 24.25 -27.67 -5.97
CA VAL A 193 23.72 -27.41 -4.64
C VAL A 193 24.51 -28.20 -3.60
N ASN A 194 24.91 -27.54 -2.52
CA ASN A 194 25.91 -28.07 -1.59
C ASN A 194 25.34 -29.05 -0.55
N ASP A 195 24.09 -28.88 -0.14
CA ASP A 195 23.38 -29.74 0.81
C ASP A 195 22.54 -30.82 0.11
N GLU A 196 22.05 -31.80 0.86
CA GLU A 196 21.34 -32.96 0.27
C GLU A 196 19.85 -32.72 -0.01
N GLU A 197 19.21 -31.78 0.70
CA GLU A 197 17.80 -31.44 0.50
C GLU A 197 17.65 -30.59 -0.76
N GLY A 198 18.43 -29.52 -0.89
CA GLY A 198 18.54 -28.68 -2.08
C GLY A 198 18.93 -29.47 -3.34
N ARG A 199 19.86 -30.45 -3.24
CA ARG A 199 20.11 -31.41 -4.34
C ARG A 199 18.92 -32.30 -4.66
N SER A 200 18.06 -32.60 -3.70
CA SER A 200 16.86 -33.43 -3.90
C SER A 200 15.72 -32.62 -4.51
N ARG A 201 15.48 -31.40 -4.00
CA ARG A 201 14.64 -30.36 -4.57
C ARG A 201 15.04 -30.07 -6.03
N GLN A 202 16.32 -29.82 -6.31
CA GLN A 202 16.81 -29.56 -7.67
C GLN A 202 16.62 -30.75 -8.63
N ARG A 203 16.75 -32.00 -8.16
CA ARG A 203 16.44 -33.19 -8.99
C ARG A 203 14.97 -33.27 -9.37
N VAL A 204 14.06 -32.89 -8.46
CA VAL A 204 12.61 -32.82 -8.71
C VAL A 204 12.29 -31.68 -9.69
N LEU A 205 12.84 -30.49 -9.49
CA LEU A 205 12.65 -29.35 -10.40
C LEU A 205 13.17 -29.65 -11.81
N ALA A 206 14.35 -30.26 -11.95
CA ALA A 206 14.89 -30.67 -13.24
C ALA A 206 14.03 -31.74 -13.94
N PHE A 207 13.33 -32.61 -13.19
CA PHE A 207 12.38 -33.56 -13.76
C PHE A 207 11.09 -32.87 -14.24
N ALA A 208 10.52 -31.96 -13.44
CA ALA A 208 9.35 -31.17 -13.81
C ALA A 208 9.64 -30.25 -15.01
N ALA A 209 10.80 -29.59 -15.05
CA ALA A 209 11.24 -28.78 -16.18
C ALA A 209 11.29 -29.59 -17.49
N ARG A 210 11.83 -30.82 -17.45
CA ARG A 210 11.82 -31.72 -18.62
C ARG A 210 10.40 -32.11 -19.05
N LYS A 211 9.48 -32.31 -18.10
CA LYS A 211 8.06 -32.60 -18.40
C LYS A 211 7.39 -31.41 -19.11
N TYR A 212 7.52 -30.19 -18.59
CA TYR A 212 6.91 -29.00 -19.21
C TYR A 212 7.56 -28.61 -20.54
N ALA A 213 8.90 -28.65 -20.64
CA ALA A 213 9.60 -28.44 -21.91
C ALA A 213 9.08 -29.41 -22.99
N SER A 214 8.91 -30.69 -22.66
CA SER A 214 8.39 -31.68 -23.60
C SER A 214 6.87 -31.62 -23.82
N ALA A 215 6.10 -30.97 -22.93
CA ALA A 215 4.71 -30.61 -23.21
C ALA A 215 4.66 -29.51 -24.29
N ILE A 216 5.49 -28.47 -24.15
CA ILE A 216 5.57 -27.33 -25.09
C ILE A 216 6.14 -27.76 -26.45
N GLU A 217 7.07 -28.71 -26.50
CA GLU A 217 7.51 -29.37 -27.75
C GLU A 217 6.37 -30.07 -28.51
N ARG A 218 5.29 -30.49 -27.81
CA ARG A 218 4.11 -31.13 -28.40
C ARG A 218 2.97 -30.14 -28.65
N ASN A 219 2.85 -29.11 -27.84
CA ASN A 219 1.84 -28.06 -27.89
C ASN A 219 2.46 -26.69 -27.55
N PRO A 220 2.97 -25.93 -28.54
CA PRO A 220 3.59 -24.63 -28.30
C PRO A 220 2.64 -23.57 -27.71
N ASP A 221 1.33 -23.75 -27.87
CA ASP A 221 0.28 -22.85 -27.38
C ASP A 221 -0.16 -23.18 -25.93
N ASP A 222 0.56 -24.08 -25.25
CA ASP A 222 0.30 -24.49 -23.86
C ASP A 222 0.78 -23.44 -22.84
N HIS A 223 -0.05 -22.41 -22.65
CA HIS A 223 0.20 -21.32 -21.71
C HIS A 223 0.33 -21.78 -20.25
N ASP A 224 -0.36 -22.84 -19.84
CA ASP A 224 -0.25 -23.43 -18.50
C ASP A 224 1.10 -24.13 -18.31
N ALA A 225 1.57 -24.91 -19.30
CA ALA A 225 2.91 -25.50 -19.25
C ALA A 225 4.02 -24.44 -19.24
N LEU A 226 3.86 -23.33 -19.98
CA LEU A 226 4.78 -22.19 -19.97
C LEU A 226 4.81 -21.49 -18.61
N TYR A 227 3.65 -21.19 -18.04
CA TYR A 227 3.50 -20.61 -16.69
C TYR A 227 4.14 -21.50 -15.61
N ASN A 228 3.84 -22.80 -15.61
CA ASN A 228 4.39 -23.73 -14.63
C ASN A 228 5.91 -23.95 -14.80
N TRP A 229 6.44 -23.86 -16.02
CA TRP A 229 7.88 -23.89 -16.25
C TRP A 229 8.58 -22.61 -15.77
N ALA A 230 7.93 -21.45 -15.87
CA ALA A 230 8.42 -20.19 -15.30
C ALA A 230 8.50 -20.26 -13.75
N LEU A 231 7.50 -20.86 -13.09
CA LEU A 231 7.54 -21.17 -11.66
C LEU A 231 8.71 -22.10 -11.29
N ILE A 232 8.93 -23.16 -12.06
CA ILE A 232 10.08 -24.07 -11.88
C ILE A 232 11.42 -23.33 -12.03
N LEU A 233 11.52 -22.34 -12.93
CA LEU A 233 12.72 -21.52 -13.12
C LEU A 233 12.97 -20.59 -11.93
N GLN A 234 11.95 -19.93 -11.37
CA GLN A 234 12.07 -19.15 -10.12
C GLN A 234 12.49 -20.04 -8.93
N GLU A 235 11.80 -21.15 -8.73
CA GLU A 235 12.07 -22.11 -7.65
C GLU A 235 13.48 -22.77 -7.79
N SER A 236 13.99 -22.85 -9.02
CA SER A 236 15.38 -23.24 -9.30
C SER A 236 16.37 -22.10 -9.03
N ALA A 237 16.02 -20.85 -9.33
CA ALA A 237 16.83 -19.67 -9.03
C ALA A 237 17.03 -19.47 -7.51
N ASP A 238 16.05 -19.89 -6.71
CA ASP A 238 16.13 -19.95 -5.24
C ASP A 238 16.99 -21.12 -4.69
N ASN A 239 17.42 -22.07 -5.54
CA ASN A 239 18.39 -23.11 -5.17
C ASN A 239 19.85 -22.75 -5.54
N VAL A 240 20.07 -21.62 -6.21
CA VAL A 240 21.39 -21.20 -6.65
C VAL A 240 22.17 -20.63 -5.47
N SER A 241 23.32 -21.24 -5.15
CA SER A 241 24.28 -20.70 -4.18
C SER A 241 24.67 -19.26 -4.55
N PRO A 242 24.78 -18.31 -3.59
CA PRO A 242 25.11 -16.92 -3.90
C PRO A 242 26.47 -16.74 -4.59
N ASP A 243 27.41 -17.68 -4.41
CA ASP A 243 28.72 -17.70 -5.08
C ASP A 243 28.67 -18.27 -6.53
N SER A 244 27.51 -18.69 -7.03
CA SER A 244 27.38 -19.34 -8.34
C SER A 244 27.48 -18.34 -9.49
N VAL A 245 28.61 -18.38 -10.21
CA VAL A 245 28.88 -17.52 -11.37
C VAL A 245 28.10 -17.96 -12.63
N SER A 246 27.82 -19.26 -12.79
CA SER A 246 26.96 -19.76 -13.87
C SER A 246 26.42 -21.17 -13.55
N PRO A 247 25.09 -21.39 -13.57
CA PRO A 247 24.04 -20.38 -13.76
C PRO A 247 24.02 -19.40 -12.58
N SER A 248 23.80 -18.12 -12.88
CA SER A 248 23.49 -17.12 -11.85
C SER A 248 22.00 -17.15 -11.50
N LYS A 249 21.63 -16.52 -10.37
CA LYS A 249 20.22 -16.34 -10.01
C LYS A 249 19.47 -15.47 -11.04
N ASP A 250 20.14 -14.48 -11.63
CA ASP A 250 19.56 -13.60 -12.65
C ASP A 250 19.29 -14.34 -13.97
N ASP A 251 20.16 -15.27 -14.37
CA ASP A 251 20.02 -16.06 -15.61
C ASP A 251 18.68 -16.82 -15.61
N LEU A 252 18.36 -17.47 -14.50
CA LEU A 252 17.15 -18.28 -14.32
C LEU A 252 15.90 -17.42 -14.17
N LEU A 253 16.00 -16.27 -13.47
CA LEU A 253 14.91 -15.30 -13.38
C LEU A 253 14.64 -14.63 -14.74
N GLU A 254 15.64 -14.43 -15.59
CA GLU A 254 15.43 -13.92 -16.95
C GLU A 254 14.69 -14.94 -17.83
N GLU A 255 15.09 -16.22 -17.82
CA GLU A 255 14.34 -17.26 -18.53
C GLU A 255 12.92 -17.42 -17.97
N ALA A 256 12.72 -17.30 -16.65
CA ALA A 256 11.38 -17.27 -16.05
C ALA A 256 10.54 -16.10 -16.59
N CYS A 257 11.11 -14.88 -16.67
CA CYS A 257 10.45 -13.73 -17.27
C CYS A 257 10.04 -13.99 -18.73
N LYS A 258 10.91 -14.62 -19.55
CA LYS A 258 10.59 -14.98 -20.94
C LYS A 258 9.43 -15.99 -21.02
N LYS A 259 9.34 -16.94 -20.07
CA LYS A 259 8.25 -17.92 -20.03
C LYS A 259 6.92 -17.35 -19.53
N TYR A 260 6.94 -16.36 -18.63
CA TYR A 260 5.74 -15.58 -18.32
C TYR A 260 5.28 -14.67 -19.47
N ASP A 261 6.22 -14.05 -20.18
CA ASP A 261 5.97 -13.24 -21.39
C ASP A 261 5.38 -14.09 -22.54
N GLU A 262 5.86 -15.33 -22.72
CA GLU A 262 5.25 -16.32 -23.63
C GLU A 262 3.85 -16.74 -23.18
N ALA A 263 3.66 -17.08 -21.89
CA ALA A 263 2.36 -17.51 -21.36
C ALA A 263 1.29 -16.40 -21.44
N THR A 264 1.64 -15.15 -21.10
CA THR A 264 0.72 -14.00 -21.13
C THR A 264 0.40 -13.52 -22.54
N ARG A 265 1.27 -13.76 -23.53
CA ARG A 265 0.92 -13.59 -24.96
C ARG A 265 -0.18 -14.54 -25.42
N LEU A 266 -0.12 -15.80 -24.97
CA LEU A 266 -1.10 -16.83 -25.31
C LEU A 266 -2.40 -16.67 -24.53
N CYS A 267 -2.32 -16.27 -23.25
CA CYS A 267 -3.46 -16.00 -22.38
C CYS A 267 -3.31 -14.64 -21.68
N PRO A 268 -3.72 -13.53 -22.32
CA PRO A 268 -3.66 -12.17 -21.74
C PRO A 268 -4.54 -11.95 -20.51
N THR A 269 -5.29 -12.95 -20.08
CA THR A 269 -6.13 -12.95 -18.88
C THR A 269 -5.58 -13.81 -17.74
N LEU A 270 -4.40 -14.40 -17.88
CA LEU A 270 -3.79 -15.25 -16.84
C LEU A 270 -3.22 -14.39 -15.69
N TYR A 271 -4.07 -14.15 -14.67
CA TYR A 271 -3.75 -13.36 -13.47
C TYR A 271 -2.44 -13.79 -12.79
N ASP A 272 -2.29 -15.08 -12.47
CA ASP A 272 -1.14 -15.57 -11.69
C ASP A 272 0.18 -15.47 -12.47
N ALA A 273 0.16 -15.48 -13.80
CA ALA A 273 1.35 -15.21 -14.61
C ALA A 273 1.82 -13.77 -14.45
N TYR A 274 0.93 -12.77 -14.62
CA TYR A 274 1.28 -11.36 -14.38
C TYR A 274 1.77 -11.12 -12.93
N TYR A 275 1.11 -11.76 -11.94
CA TYR A 275 1.50 -11.65 -10.54
C TYR A 275 2.88 -12.27 -10.25
N ASN A 276 3.15 -13.50 -10.68
CA ASN A 276 4.43 -14.18 -10.43
C ASN A 276 5.58 -13.65 -11.31
N TRP A 277 5.27 -13.12 -12.50
CA TRP A 277 6.23 -12.39 -13.33
C TRP A 277 6.68 -11.10 -12.65
N ALA A 278 5.76 -10.34 -12.05
CA ALA A 278 6.11 -9.15 -11.25
C ALA A 278 7.04 -9.49 -10.08
N ILE A 279 6.90 -10.67 -9.46
CA ILE A 279 7.84 -11.19 -8.46
C ILE A 279 9.22 -11.46 -9.09
N ALA A 280 9.29 -12.19 -10.21
CA ALA A 280 10.55 -12.45 -10.91
C ALA A 280 11.30 -11.16 -11.25
N ILE A 281 10.61 -10.18 -11.86
CA ILE A 281 11.18 -8.88 -12.21
C ILE A 281 11.66 -8.13 -10.95
N SER A 282 10.87 -8.17 -9.85
CA SER A 282 11.26 -7.56 -8.57
C SER A 282 12.56 -8.14 -8.01
N ASP A 283 12.77 -9.45 -8.13
CA ASP A 283 13.99 -10.09 -7.63
C ASP A 283 15.21 -9.80 -8.53
N ARG A 284 15.02 -9.68 -9.85
CA ARG A 284 16.06 -9.16 -10.75
C ARG A 284 16.42 -7.71 -10.43
N ALA A 285 15.44 -6.87 -10.13
CA ALA A 285 15.66 -5.48 -9.74
C ALA A 285 16.47 -5.36 -8.44
N LYS A 286 16.22 -6.22 -7.45
CA LYS A 286 17.05 -6.32 -6.22
C LYS A 286 18.50 -6.70 -6.54
N ILE A 287 18.73 -7.67 -7.43
CA ILE A 287 20.09 -8.07 -7.86
C ILE A 287 20.81 -6.91 -8.57
N ARG A 288 20.09 -6.09 -9.35
CA ARG A 288 20.61 -4.86 -9.98
C ARG A 288 20.77 -3.66 -9.03
N GLY A 289 20.31 -3.77 -7.78
CA GLY A 289 20.54 -2.81 -6.71
C GLY A 289 19.98 -1.41 -7.00
N ARG A 290 20.86 -0.39 -7.00
CA ARG A 290 20.51 1.02 -7.26
C ARG A 290 21.12 1.51 -8.57
N THR A 291 20.68 0.90 -9.66
CA THR A 291 21.08 1.22 -11.05
C THR A 291 19.85 1.61 -11.88
N LYS A 292 20.07 2.20 -13.06
CA LYS A 292 18.95 2.51 -13.99
C LYS A 292 18.29 1.24 -14.54
N GLU A 293 19.03 0.14 -14.69
CA GLU A 293 18.44 -1.16 -15.00
C GLU A 293 17.46 -1.62 -13.89
N ALA A 294 17.79 -1.38 -12.62
CA ALA A 294 16.86 -1.65 -11.52
C ALA A 294 15.62 -0.74 -11.58
N GLU A 295 15.77 0.54 -11.92
CA GLU A 295 14.66 1.49 -12.13
C GLU A 295 13.68 0.98 -13.21
N GLU A 296 14.21 0.65 -14.39
CA GLU A 296 13.44 0.11 -15.52
C GLU A 296 12.79 -1.26 -15.19
N LEU A 297 13.42 -2.10 -14.37
CA LEU A 297 12.83 -3.35 -13.87
C LEU A 297 11.73 -3.10 -12.82
N TRP A 298 11.92 -2.20 -11.87
CA TRP A 298 10.88 -1.87 -10.89
C TRP A 298 9.64 -1.25 -11.54
N GLU A 299 9.79 -0.44 -12.60
CA GLU A 299 8.67 0.03 -13.42
C GLU A 299 7.94 -1.15 -14.11
N GLN A 300 8.66 -2.06 -14.76
CA GLN A 300 8.07 -3.26 -15.37
C GLN A 300 7.36 -4.16 -14.33
N ALA A 301 7.87 -4.27 -13.10
CA ALA A 301 7.21 -4.99 -12.02
C ALA A 301 5.92 -4.28 -11.57
N ALA A 302 5.90 -2.95 -11.55
CA ALA A 302 4.73 -2.16 -11.22
C ALA A 302 3.62 -2.31 -12.27
N ASP A 303 3.98 -2.32 -13.56
CA ASP A 303 3.05 -2.54 -14.68
C ASP A 303 2.46 -3.96 -14.66
N ASN A 304 3.28 -4.98 -14.36
CA ASN A 304 2.81 -6.35 -14.23
C ASN A 304 1.87 -6.54 -13.03
N TYR A 305 2.16 -5.92 -11.88
CA TYR A 305 1.20 -5.88 -10.76
C TYR A 305 -0.06 -5.07 -11.09
N GLU A 306 0.03 -4.00 -11.90
CA GLU A 306 -1.16 -3.31 -12.39
C GLU A 306 -2.03 -4.26 -13.25
N LYS A 307 -1.43 -5.02 -14.17
CA LYS A 307 -2.15 -6.01 -14.98
C LYS A 307 -2.80 -7.10 -14.12
N ALA A 308 -2.08 -7.61 -13.13
CA ALA A 308 -2.64 -8.55 -12.16
C ALA A 308 -3.86 -7.94 -11.42
N VAL A 309 -3.77 -6.70 -10.94
CA VAL A 309 -4.90 -6.03 -10.26
C VAL A 309 -6.04 -5.64 -11.22
N GLN A 310 -5.76 -5.38 -12.50
CA GLN A 310 -6.80 -5.17 -13.52
C GLN A 310 -7.59 -6.47 -13.82
N LEU A 311 -6.92 -7.63 -13.76
CA LEU A 311 -7.54 -8.95 -13.94
C LEU A 311 -8.25 -9.45 -12.67
N ASN A 312 -7.68 -9.21 -11.48
CA ASN A 312 -8.31 -9.51 -10.20
C ASN A 312 -8.19 -8.34 -9.21
N TRP A 313 -9.19 -7.46 -9.22
CA TRP A 313 -9.24 -6.23 -8.42
C TRP A 313 -9.39 -6.47 -6.90
N ASN A 314 -9.75 -7.69 -6.47
CA ASN A 314 -9.95 -8.02 -5.04
C ASN A 314 -8.71 -8.60 -4.34
N SER A 315 -7.59 -8.76 -5.05
CA SER A 315 -6.34 -9.29 -4.50
C SER A 315 -5.65 -8.28 -3.57
N SER A 316 -5.82 -8.44 -2.26
CA SER A 316 -5.12 -7.63 -1.25
C SER A 316 -3.60 -7.83 -1.35
N GLN A 317 -3.15 -9.03 -1.69
CA GLN A 317 -1.75 -9.43 -1.84
C GLN A 317 -1.09 -8.73 -3.03
N ALA A 318 -1.74 -8.69 -4.20
CA ALA A 318 -1.22 -7.98 -5.37
C ALA A 318 -1.12 -6.47 -5.12
N LEU A 319 -2.12 -5.86 -4.48
CA LEU A 319 -2.09 -4.44 -4.11
C LEU A 319 -0.99 -4.13 -3.07
N ASN A 320 -0.76 -5.00 -2.09
CA ASN A 320 0.36 -4.85 -1.16
C ASN A 320 1.72 -4.96 -1.87
N ASN A 321 1.90 -5.93 -2.77
CA ASN A 321 3.18 -6.14 -3.44
C ASN A 321 3.47 -5.05 -4.47
N TRP A 322 2.45 -4.52 -5.14
CA TRP A 322 2.55 -3.30 -5.95
C TRP A 322 3.00 -2.10 -5.12
N GLY A 323 2.43 -1.95 -3.90
CA GLY A 323 2.87 -0.94 -2.94
C GLY A 323 4.36 -1.09 -2.56
N LEU A 324 4.84 -2.31 -2.38
CA LEU A 324 6.25 -2.60 -2.09
C LEU A 324 7.17 -2.30 -3.27
N VAL A 325 6.79 -2.66 -4.50
CA VAL A 325 7.53 -2.28 -5.72
C VAL A 325 7.66 -0.76 -5.83
N LEU A 326 6.56 -0.04 -5.63
CA LEU A 326 6.57 1.43 -5.66
C LEU A 326 7.41 2.01 -4.50
N GLN A 327 7.43 1.36 -3.33
CA GLN A 327 8.29 1.75 -2.20
C GLN A 327 9.79 1.59 -2.54
N GLU A 328 10.22 0.50 -3.18
CA GLU A 328 11.60 0.32 -3.61
C GLU A 328 11.99 1.26 -4.77
N LEU A 329 11.12 1.41 -5.78
CA LEU A 329 11.28 2.38 -6.86
C LEU A 329 11.48 3.81 -6.29
N SER A 330 10.71 4.19 -5.26
CA SER A 330 10.82 5.49 -4.59
C SER A 330 12.18 5.78 -3.92
N GLN A 331 13.03 4.76 -3.73
CA GLN A 331 14.39 4.94 -3.18
C GLN A 331 15.44 5.31 -4.24
N ILE A 332 15.14 5.11 -5.53
CA ILE A 332 16.10 5.25 -6.63
C ILE A 332 15.70 6.31 -7.67
N VAL A 333 14.40 6.54 -7.88
CA VAL A 333 13.92 7.56 -8.84
C VAL A 333 14.36 8.98 -8.44
N PRO A 334 14.45 9.92 -9.41
CA PRO A 334 14.70 11.33 -9.12
C PRO A 334 13.73 11.92 -8.08
N ALA A 335 14.23 12.81 -7.22
CA ALA A 335 13.45 13.39 -6.12
C ALA A 335 12.13 14.08 -6.56
N ARG A 336 12.10 14.64 -7.77
CA ARG A 336 10.92 15.26 -8.41
C ARG A 336 9.78 14.26 -8.70
N GLU A 337 10.10 12.97 -8.81
CA GLU A 337 9.16 11.88 -9.12
C GLU A 337 8.84 11.03 -7.89
N LYS A 338 9.81 10.88 -6.97
CA LYS A 338 9.66 10.16 -5.69
C LYS A 338 8.35 10.47 -4.97
N GLU A 339 7.99 11.75 -4.85
CA GLU A 339 6.78 12.20 -4.14
C GLU A 339 5.47 11.65 -4.76
N LYS A 340 5.43 11.52 -6.10
CA LYS A 340 4.33 10.90 -6.83
C LYS A 340 4.30 9.39 -6.57
N VAL A 341 5.45 8.71 -6.70
CA VAL A 341 5.59 7.26 -6.50
C VAL A 341 5.18 6.87 -5.06
N VAL A 342 5.62 7.62 -4.05
CA VAL A 342 5.25 7.39 -2.63
C VAL A 342 3.75 7.56 -2.41
N ARG A 343 3.11 8.62 -2.94
CA ARG A 343 1.64 8.76 -2.84
C ARG A 343 0.91 7.62 -3.55
N THR A 344 1.43 7.11 -4.67
CA THR A 344 0.88 5.92 -5.33
C THR A 344 1.03 4.67 -4.45
N ALA A 345 2.20 4.42 -3.84
CA ALA A 345 2.42 3.30 -2.92
C ALA A 345 1.43 3.33 -1.74
N ILE A 346 1.27 4.49 -1.10
CA ILE A 346 0.28 4.73 -0.02
C ILE A 346 -1.14 4.33 -0.47
N SER A 347 -1.53 4.72 -1.68
CA SER A 347 -2.84 4.36 -2.26
C SER A 347 -3.02 2.85 -2.44
N LYS A 348 -1.98 2.12 -2.91
CA LYS A 348 -2.05 0.66 -3.08
C LYS A 348 -2.12 -0.07 -1.73
N PHE A 349 -1.35 0.35 -0.72
CA PHE A 349 -1.47 -0.22 0.62
C PHE A 349 -2.83 0.08 1.27
N ARG A 350 -3.36 1.31 1.16
CA ARG A 350 -4.73 1.62 1.60
C ARG A 350 -5.78 0.76 0.91
N ALA A 351 -5.65 0.49 -0.39
CA ALA A 351 -6.55 -0.39 -1.12
C ALA A 351 -6.47 -1.84 -0.62
N ALA A 352 -5.26 -2.39 -0.40
CA ALA A 352 -5.08 -3.72 0.19
C ALA A 352 -5.75 -3.87 1.57
N ILE A 353 -5.60 -2.86 2.44
CA ILE A 353 -6.22 -2.82 3.77
C ILE A 353 -7.75 -2.67 3.68
N ARG A 354 -8.27 -1.93 2.68
CA ARG A 354 -9.72 -1.75 2.46
C ARG A 354 -10.42 -3.01 1.94
N LEU A 355 -9.68 -3.92 1.31
CA LEU A 355 -10.13 -5.28 0.97
C LEU A 355 -10.00 -6.24 2.16
N GLN A 356 -8.91 -6.13 2.93
CA GLN A 356 -8.65 -6.99 4.08
C GLN A 356 -8.12 -6.18 5.27
N PHE A 357 -9.04 -5.75 6.15
CA PHE A 357 -8.72 -4.86 7.28
C PHE A 357 -7.79 -5.45 8.34
N ASP A 358 -7.59 -6.77 8.38
CA ASP A 358 -6.66 -7.43 9.29
C ASP A 358 -5.31 -7.81 8.65
N PHE A 359 -5.05 -7.36 7.42
CA PHE A 359 -3.82 -7.67 6.68
C PHE A 359 -2.62 -6.89 7.24
N HIS A 360 -2.14 -7.33 8.40
CA HIS A 360 -1.08 -6.72 9.19
C HIS A 360 0.21 -6.39 8.41
N ARG A 361 0.52 -7.11 7.33
CA ARG A 361 1.64 -6.77 6.43
C ARG A 361 1.39 -5.44 5.70
N ALA A 362 0.25 -5.26 5.05
CA ALA A 362 -0.08 -4.01 4.37
C ALA A 362 -0.22 -2.84 5.36
N ILE A 363 -0.81 -3.08 6.53
CA ILE A 363 -0.91 -2.12 7.64
C ILE A 363 0.48 -1.66 8.10
N TYR A 364 1.40 -2.60 8.33
CA TYR A 364 2.78 -2.30 8.70
C TYR A 364 3.52 -1.53 7.59
N ASN A 365 3.43 -2.02 6.34
CA ASN A 365 4.12 -1.42 5.20
C ASN A 365 3.68 0.03 5.00
N LEU A 366 2.37 0.32 5.05
CA LEU A 366 1.84 1.68 5.02
C LEU A 366 2.39 2.55 6.16
N GLY A 367 2.47 2.00 7.37
CA GLY A 367 3.14 2.65 8.50
C GLY A 367 4.60 3.02 8.20
N THR A 368 5.38 2.14 7.55
CA THR A 368 6.77 2.43 7.17
C THR A 368 6.89 3.47 6.05
N VAL A 369 5.97 3.47 5.08
CA VAL A 369 5.97 4.47 3.99
C VAL A 369 5.58 5.86 4.51
N LEU A 370 4.61 5.95 5.42
CA LEU A 370 4.26 7.21 6.09
C LEU A 370 5.41 7.73 6.97
N TYR A 371 6.19 6.84 7.60
CA TYR A 371 7.42 7.22 8.31
C TYR A 371 8.46 7.82 7.34
N GLY A 372 8.75 7.12 6.24
CA GLY A 372 9.70 7.60 5.23
C GLY A 372 9.28 8.94 4.63
N LEU A 373 8.00 9.11 4.32
CA LEU A 373 7.45 10.38 3.84
C LEU A 373 7.61 11.50 4.89
N ALA A 374 7.42 11.23 6.18
CA ALA A 374 7.64 12.21 7.24
C ALA A 374 9.11 12.69 7.29
N GLU A 375 10.07 11.76 7.23
CA GLU A 375 11.51 12.05 7.19
C GLU A 375 11.89 12.85 5.93
N ASP A 376 11.39 12.46 4.75
CA ASP A 376 11.62 13.17 3.49
C ASP A 376 11.04 14.59 3.51
N THR A 377 9.79 14.76 3.97
CA THR A 377 9.14 16.07 4.09
C THR A 377 9.88 16.96 5.09
N LEU A 378 10.30 16.42 6.25
CA LEU A 378 11.09 17.14 7.25
C LEU A 378 12.44 17.60 6.69
N ARG A 379 13.17 16.71 5.99
CA ARG A 379 14.47 16.99 5.37
C ARG A 379 14.39 18.01 4.23
N THR A 380 13.29 18.02 3.48
CA THR A 380 13.12 18.90 2.31
C THR A 380 12.53 20.26 2.70
N GLY A 381 12.09 20.44 3.95
CA GLY A 381 11.44 21.65 4.46
C GLY A 381 9.96 21.78 4.06
N GLY A 382 9.37 20.70 3.56
CA GLY A 382 8.07 20.69 2.88
C GLY A 382 8.13 21.25 1.46
N SER A 383 7.19 20.84 0.60
CA SER A 383 6.91 21.59 -0.62
C SER A 383 6.29 22.93 -0.21
N GLY A 384 6.66 24.04 -0.86
CA GLY A 384 6.20 25.38 -0.48
C GLY A 384 4.67 25.62 -0.63
N ASN A 385 3.94 24.61 -1.09
CA ASN A 385 2.49 24.58 -1.15
C ASN A 385 1.91 24.17 0.22
N GLY A 386 1.10 25.02 0.85
CA GLY A 386 0.37 24.72 2.10
C GLY A 386 -0.77 23.71 1.94
N LYS A 387 -0.53 22.61 1.22
CA LYS A 387 -1.44 21.48 0.99
C LYS A 387 -0.89 20.14 1.50
N ASP A 388 0.41 20.02 1.72
CA ASP A 388 1.01 18.79 2.24
C ASP A 388 0.78 18.64 3.74
N MET A 389 0.59 17.40 4.20
CA MET A 389 0.45 17.13 5.63
C MET A 389 1.77 17.44 6.37
N PRO A 390 1.72 18.09 7.54
CA PRO A 390 2.92 18.36 8.32
C PRO A 390 3.57 17.05 8.79
N PRO A 391 4.91 16.97 8.88
CA PRO A 391 5.61 15.75 9.30
C PRO A 391 5.08 15.12 10.59
N GLY A 392 4.63 15.93 11.56
CA GLY A 392 4.04 15.44 12.81
C GLY A 392 2.77 14.60 12.64
N GLU A 393 1.88 14.94 11.68
CA GLU A 393 0.69 14.12 11.39
C GLU A 393 1.07 12.85 10.62
N LEU A 394 2.07 12.91 9.73
CA LEU A 394 2.61 11.73 9.04
C LEU A 394 3.26 10.74 10.02
N TYR A 395 4.06 11.23 10.97
CA TYR A 395 4.61 10.43 12.08
C TYR A 395 3.50 9.84 12.96
N SER A 396 2.46 10.61 13.29
CA SER A 396 1.34 10.10 14.10
C SER A 396 0.53 9.03 13.36
N GLN A 397 0.22 9.22 12.07
CA GLN A 397 -0.41 8.19 11.24
C GLN A 397 0.47 6.94 11.13
N SER A 398 1.77 7.10 10.88
CA SER A 398 2.74 5.99 10.89
C SER A 398 2.68 5.18 12.20
N ALA A 399 2.66 5.87 13.33
CA ALA A 399 2.57 5.25 14.66
C ALA A 399 1.25 4.51 14.88
N ILE A 400 0.12 5.06 14.43
CA ILE A 400 -1.20 4.40 14.46
C ILE A 400 -1.16 3.09 13.67
N TYR A 401 -0.61 3.11 12.45
CA TYR A 401 -0.48 1.92 11.61
C TYR A 401 0.45 0.86 12.22
N ILE A 402 1.61 1.24 12.75
CA ILE A 402 2.57 0.31 13.37
C ILE A 402 1.99 -0.28 14.67
N ALA A 403 1.30 0.51 15.48
CA ALA A 403 0.59 0.04 16.68
C ALA A 403 -0.53 -0.96 16.32
N ALA A 404 -1.29 -0.71 15.24
CA ALA A 404 -2.32 -1.62 14.76
C ALA A 404 -1.73 -2.94 14.24
N ALA A 405 -0.65 -2.90 13.45
CA ALA A 405 0.03 -4.09 12.97
C ALA A 405 0.60 -4.94 14.12
N HIS A 406 1.21 -4.31 15.13
CA HIS A 406 1.67 -5.01 16.33
C HIS A 406 0.49 -5.60 17.14
N SER A 407 -0.63 -4.88 17.29
CA SER A 407 -1.83 -5.39 17.98
C SER A 407 -2.37 -6.66 17.34
N LEU A 408 -2.39 -6.72 15.99
CA LEU A 408 -2.86 -7.87 15.23
C LEU A 408 -1.88 -9.06 15.24
N LYS A 409 -0.56 -8.81 15.30
CA LYS A 409 0.49 -9.84 15.42
C LYS A 409 1.56 -9.45 16.46
N PRO A 410 1.31 -9.67 17.77
CA PRO A 410 2.22 -9.23 18.82
C PRO A 410 3.55 -10.02 18.85
N SER A 411 3.54 -11.26 18.35
CA SER A 411 4.74 -12.11 18.23
C SER A 411 5.72 -11.66 17.14
N TYR A 412 5.32 -10.75 16.23
CA TYR A 412 6.20 -10.28 15.17
C TYR A 412 7.19 -9.26 15.72
N SER A 413 8.38 -9.74 16.06
CA SER A 413 9.45 -8.99 16.72
C SER A 413 9.92 -7.72 15.98
N VAL A 414 9.77 -7.72 14.66
CA VAL A 414 9.96 -6.53 13.79
C VAL A 414 8.94 -5.43 14.13
N TYR A 415 7.66 -5.79 14.32
CA TYR A 415 6.61 -4.84 14.69
C TYR A 415 6.82 -4.31 16.10
N SER A 416 7.22 -5.17 17.05
CA SER A 416 7.58 -4.77 18.41
C SER A 416 8.76 -3.78 18.44
N SER A 417 9.69 -3.92 17.50
CA SER A 417 10.87 -3.05 17.37
C SER A 417 10.55 -1.73 16.67
N ALA A 418 9.73 -1.75 15.63
CA ALA A 418 9.21 -0.53 14.98
C ALA A 418 8.31 0.27 15.94
N LEU A 419 7.43 -0.39 16.69
CA LEU A 419 6.59 0.26 17.69
C LEU A 419 7.42 0.97 18.76
N ARG A 420 8.55 0.39 19.20
CA ARG A 420 9.46 1.04 20.16
C ARG A 420 10.03 2.37 19.64
N LEU A 421 10.18 2.54 18.33
CA LEU A 421 10.62 3.78 17.71
C LEU A 421 9.50 4.84 17.67
N VAL A 422 8.26 4.42 17.38
CA VAL A 422 7.15 5.35 17.07
C VAL A 422 6.11 5.51 18.19
N ARG A 423 6.17 4.75 19.29
CA ARG A 423 5.17 4.82 20.39
C ARG A 423 5.06 6.22 21.00
N SER A 424 6.14 7.01 21.00
CA SER A 424 6.17 8.41 21.44
C SER A 424 5.49 9.40 20.49
N MET A 425 5.12 8.97 19.28
CA MET A 425 4.40 9.77 18.27
C MET A 425 2.88 9.55 18.33
N LEU A 426 2.42 8.65 19.22
CA LEU A 426 1.01 8.49 19.59
C LEU A 426 0.59 9.52 20.64
N PRO A 427 -0.66 10.03 20.60
CA PRO A 427 -1.21 10.94 21.60
C PRO A 427 -1.68 10.18 22.86
N LEU A 428 -0.76 9.47 23.52
CA LEU A 428 -1.03 8.62 24.70
C LEU A 428 -1.81 9.40 25.79
N PRO A 429 -2.87 8.83 26.40
CA PRO A 429 -3.28 7.42 26.36
C PRO A 429 -4.22 7.05 25.20
N HIS A 430 -4.31 7.87 24.16
CA HIS A 430 -5.16 7.67 22.99
C HIS A 430 -4.37 7.16 21.78
N LEU A 431 -5.07 6.53 20.84
CA LEU A 431 -4.50 6.12 19.55
C LEU A 431 -4.50 7.29 18.55
N LYS A 432 -5.60 8.04 18.47
CA LYS A 432 -5.67 9.30 17.71
C LYS A 432 -6.38 10.37 18.52
N VAL A 433 -5.89 11.60 18.40
CA VAL A 433 -6.56 12.83 18.83
C VAL A 433 -6.52 13.79 17.64
N GLY A 434 -7.57 14.58 17.46
CA GLY A 434 -7.66 15.54 16.36
C GLY A 434 -8.98 16.29 16.41
N TYR A 435 -9.27 17.07 15.37
CA TYR A 435 -10.51 17.83 15.28
C TYR A 435 -11.47 17.21 14.27
N LEU A 436 -12.76 17.24 14.62
CA LEU A 436 -13.89 16.94 13.73
C LEU A 436 -15.02 17.95 14.02
N THR A 437 -15.75 18.29 12.97
CA THR A 437 -16.97 19.12 13.05
C THR A 437 -18.17 18.20 13.25
N ALA A 438 -18.90 18.43 14.34
CA ALA A 438 -19.97 17.55 14.81
C ALA A 438 -21.28 18.33 15.07
N PRO A 439 -22.45 17.69 14.92
CA PRO A 439 -23.73 18.33 15.22
C PRO A 439 -23.94 18.49 16.74
N PRO A 440 -24.91 19.34 17.16
CA PRO A 440 -25.43 19.33 18.52
C PRO A 440 -25.93 17.94 18.92
N VAL A 441 -25.54 17.47 20.11
CA VAL A 441 -25.90 16.13 20.60
C VAL A 441 -27.42 15.98 20.74
N GLY A 442 -27.95 14.91 20.14
CA GLY A 442 -29.38 14.66 20.03
C GLY A 442 -30.07 15.27 18.80
N ASN A 443 -29.35 16.02 17.95
CA ASN A 443 -29.88 16.55 16.69
C ASN A 443 -28.89 16.42 15.52
N SER A 444 -28.78 15.22 14.95
CA SER A 444 -27.88 14.91 13.82
C SER A 444 -28.19 15.69 12.53
N LEU A 445 -29.35 16.35 12.43
CA LEU A 445 -29.79 17.15 11.27
C LEU A 445 -29.92 18.64 11.63
N ALA A 446 -29.10 19.13 12.56
CA ALA A 446 -29.07 20.55 12.91
C ALA A 446 -28.59 21.43 11.73
N PRO A 447 -29.04 22.70 11.66
CA PRO A 447 -28.53 23.69 10.70
C PRO A 447 -27.01 23.80 10.73
N HIS A 448 -26.36 24.04 9.59
CA HIS A 448 -24.89 24.08 9.49
C HIS A 448 -24.21 25.10 10.41
N SER A 449 -24.92 26.14 10.85
CA SER A 449 -24.47 27.12 11.86
C SER A 449 -24.22 26.51 13.25
N ASP A 450 -24.88 25.39 13.56
CA ASP A 450 -24.96 24.82 14.90
C ASP A 450 -23.94 23.69 15.08
N TRP A 451 -23.37 23.21 13.97
CA TRP A 451 -22.27 22.25 13.97
C TRP A 451 -20.99 22.92 14.47
N LYS A 452 -20.25 22.21 15.34
CA LYS A 452 -19.06 22.77 15.98
C LYS A 452 -17.84 21.91 15.72
N ARG A 453 -16.75 22.56 15.28
CA ARG A 453 -15.42 21.98 15.20
C ARG A 453 -14.88 21.78 16.62
N THR A 454 -14.82 20.53 17.05
CA THR A 454 -14.43 20.11 18.40
C THR A 454 -13.29 19.10 18.34
N GLU A 455 -12.56 18.97 19.44
CA GLU A 455 -11.52 17.96 19.57
C GLU A 455 -12.17 16.60 19.88
N PHE A 456 -11.61 15.53 19.34
CA PHE A 456 -12.07 14.14 19.51
C PHE A 456 -10.89 13.25 19.90
N GLU A 457 -11.16 12.29 20.78
CA GLU A 457 -10.20 11.30 21.28
C GLU A 457 -10.68 9.88 20.91
N LEU A 458 -9.78 9.08 20.34
CA LEU A 458 -10.02 7.67 19.99
C LEU A 458 -9.08 6.78 20.82
N ASN A 459 -9.65 5.96 21.71
CA ASN A 459 -8.92 4.92 22.44
C ASN A 459 -9.30 3.51 21.89
N HIS A 460 -8.99 2.45 22.63
CA HIS A 460 -9.31 1.07 22.26
C HIS A 460 -10.77 0.65 22.53
N GLU A 461 -11.57 1.51 23.17
CA GLU A 461 -12.96 1.24 23.59
C GLU A 461 -13.98 2.13 22.87
N ARG A 462 -13.64 3.39 22.57
CA ARG A 462 -14.55 4.43 22.10
C ARG A 462 -13.87 5.58 21.34
N LEU A 463 -14.67 6.23 20.50
CA LEU A 463 -14.48 7.59 20.01
C LEU A 463 -15.30 8.55 20.91
N LEU A 464 -14.69 9.62 21.39
CA LEU A 464 -15.30 10.58 22.34
C LEU A 464 -15.03 12.03 21.93
N GLN A 465 -16.07 12.87 21.95
CA GLN A 465 -15.97 14.31 21.76
C GLN A 465 -15.52 15.01 23.05
N VAL A 466 -14.50 15.86 22.96
CA VAL A 466 -13.97 16.63 24.09
C VAL A 466 -14.58 18.04 24.10
N LEU A 467 -15.50 18.28 25.04
CA LEU A 467 -16.00 19.61 25.35
C LEU A 467 -15.08 20.28 26.38
N LYS A 468 -14.09 21.04 25.91
CA LYS A 468 -13.31 21.96 26.76
C LYS A 468 -14.28 23.02 27.32
N PRO A 469 -14.39 23.18 28.65
CA PRO A 469 -15.28 24.18 29.23
C PRO A 469 -14.76 25.57 28.89
N GLU A 470 -15.62 26.41 28.28
CA GLU A 470 -15.28 27.82 28.08
C GLU A 470 -14.94 28.47 29.42
N PRO A 471 -13.88 29.30 29.51
CA PRO A 471 -13.59 30.10 30.68
C PRO A 471 -14.64 31.20 30.80
N ARG A 472 -15.79 30.87 31.39
CA ARG A 472 -16.86 31.82 31.70
C ARG A 472 -16.26 33.03 32.39
N GLU A 473 -16.53 34.23 31.85
CA GLU A 473 -16.28 35.47 32.56
C GLU A 473 -16.92 35.39 33.96
N MET A 474 -16.27 35.98 34.96
CA MET A 474 -16.48 35.68 36.39
C MET A 474 -17.76 36.31 36.97
N GLY A 475 -18.90 35.97 36.37
CA GLY A 475 -20.25 36.26 36.84
C GLY A 475 -20.56 35.49 38.13
N ARG A 476 -20.15 36.07 39.27
CA ARG A 476 -20.40 35.54 40.62
C ARG A 476 -21.85 35.08 40.79
N ASN A 477 -22.05 33.80 41.07
CA ASN A 477 -23.25 33.30 41.74
C ASN A 477 -22.85 32.26 42.79
N LEU A 478 -22.90 32.66 44.07
CA LEU A 478 -22.62 31.80 45.21
C LEU A 478 -23.91 31.05 45.59
N SER A 479 -24.04 29.79 45.14
CA SER A 479 -25.06 28.86 45.62
C SER A 479 -24.45 27.47 45.75
N GLY A 480 -24.23 27.04 47.00
CA GLY A 480 -23.52 25.81 47.30
C GLY A 480 -24.39 24.56 47.12
N LYS A 481 -24.30 23.94 45.94
CA LYS A 481 -24.68 22.54 45.73
C LYS A 481 -23.64 21.82 44.88
N SER A 482 -23.09 20.74 45.41
CA SER A 482 -22.25 19.81 44.66
C SER A 482 -23.16 18.77 43.98
N GLU A 483 -23.71 19.13 42.82
CA GLU A 483 -24.49 18.21 41.97
C GLU A 483 -23.61 17.63 40.84
N THR A 484 -23.99 16.45 40.33
CA THR A 484 -23.06 15.47 39.73
C THR A 484 -22.60 15.79 38.29
N MET A 485 -21.76 16.82 38.15
CA MET A 485 -21.26 17.39 36.89
C MET A 485 -20.90 16.37 35.80
N SER A 486 -20.17 15.29 36.13
CA SER A 486 -19.72 14.28 35.15
C SER A 486 -20.87 13.70 34.32
N THR A 487 -21.99 13.36 34.98
CA THR A 487 -23.12 12.65 34.37
C THR A 487 -23.98 13.50 33.42
N ASP A 488 -23.83 14.83 33.46
CA ASP A 488 -24.58 15.76 32.62
C ASP A 488 -23.68 16.46 31.57
N VAL A 489 -22.38 16.16 31.58
CA VAL A 489 -21.43 16.46 30.49
C VAL A 489 -21.39 15.28 29.51
N GLU A 490 -21.26 14.03 29.99
CA GLU A 490 -21.32 12.83 29.14
C GLU A 490 -22.65 12.71 28.37
N ARG A 491 -23.73 13.29 28.88
CA ARG A 491 -25.05 13.37 28.23
C ARG A 491 -25.11 14.41 27.08
N LYS A 492 -24.02 15.15 26.83
CA LYS A 492 -23.93 16.26 25.86
C LYS A 492 -22.70 16.20 24.95
N THR A 493 -21.96 15.09 24.98
CA THR A 493 -20.83 14.79 24.08
C THR A 493 -21.21 13.70 23.08
N VAL A 494 -20.80 13.82 21.82
CA VAL A 494 -20.84 12.70 20.88
C VAL A 494 -19.91 11.60 21.40
N LYS A 495 -20.44 10.40 21.56
CA LYS A 495 -19.72 9.20 22.01
C LYS A 495 -20.16 8.03 21.14
N VAL A 496 -19.19 7.24 20.66
CA VAL A 496 -19.43 5.96 19.98
C VAL A 496 -18.52 4.92 20.61
N ASN A 497 -19.08 3.85 21.20
CA ASN A 497 -18.25 2.73 21.65
C ASN A 497 -17.90 1.86 20.43
N ILE A 498 -16.68 1.33 20.37
CA ILE A 498 -16.20 0.47 19.28
C ILE A 498 -17.08 -0.78 19.14
N THR A 499 -17.63 -1.27 20.26
CA THR A 499 -18.58 -2.39 20.34
C THR A 499 -19.95 -2.11 19.71
N GLU A 500 -20.28 -0.85 19.43
CA GLU A 500 -21.58 -0.42 18.89
C GLU A 500 -21.53 -0.16 17.38
N ILE A 501 -20.34 -0.13 16.78
CA ILE A 501 -20.12 0.16 15.36
C ILE A 501 -20.59 -1.00 14.48
N VAL A 502 -21.38 -0.67 13.46
CA VAL A 502 -21.83 -1.57 12.40
C VAL A 502 -21.04 -1.32 11.12
N SER A 503 -20.88 -0.05 10.73
CA SER A 503 -20.08 0.37 9.58
C SER A 503 -19.48 1.76 9.78
N VAL A 504 -18.39 2.03 9.05
CA VAL A 504 -17.75 3.35 8.99
C VAL A 504 -17.44 3.66 7.54
N THR A 505 -17.95 4.78 7.01
CA THR A 505 -17.84 5.13 5.59
C THR A 505 -17.57 6.63 5.38
N PRO A 506 -16.87 7.02 4.30
CA PRO A 506 -16.90 8.41 3.84
C PRO A 506 -18.35 8.75 3.42
N CYS A 507 -18.79 9.96 3.71
CA CYS A 507 -20.16 10.43 3.49
C CYS A 507 -20.18 11.72 2.68
N ALA A 508 -21.06 11.78 1.67
CA ALA A 508 -21.26 12.94 0.79
C ALA A 508 -22.72 13.42 0.80
N ASP A 509 -23.43 13.19 1.92
CA ASP A 509 -24.81 13.61 2.11
C ASP A 509 -24.92 15.15 2.13
N LEU A 510 -25.86 15.69 1.34
CA LEU A 510 -26.05 17.14 1.15
C LEU A 510 -26.58 17.87 2.40
N THR A 511 -27.01 17.13 3.43
CA THR A 511 -27.38 17.69 4.74
C THR A 511 -26.16 18.02 5.61
N LEU A 512 -24.97 17.51 5.30
CA LEU A 512 -23.74 17.80 6.05
C LEU A 512 -23.18 19.19 5.73
N PRO A 513 -22.50 19.86 6.69
CA PRO A 513 -21.71 21.05 6.39
C PRO A 513 -20.62 20.79 5.35
N PRO A 514 -20.19 21.81 4.57
CA PRO A 514 -19.12 21.66 3.59
C PRO A 514 -17.81 21.13 4.20
N GLY A 515 -17.33 19.99 3.72
CA GLY A 515 -16.09 19.35 4.16
C GLY A 515 -16.03 17.87 3.75
N ALA A 516 -15.12 17.11 4.33
CA ALA A 516 -14.99 15.68 4.07
C ALA A 516 -15.81 14.87 5.09
N GLY A 517 -17.03 14.46 4.71
CA GLY A 517 -17.98 13.81 5.61
C GLY A 517 -17.62 12.37 5.98
N LEU A 518 -18.03 11.96 7.19
CA LEU A 518 -17.86 10.64 7.79
C LEU A 518 -19.21 10.18 8.35
N CYS A 519 -19.64 8.97 7.99
CA CYS A 519 -20.73 8.27 8.69
C CYS A 519 -20.14 7.15 9.53
N ILE A 520 -20.58 7.07 10.80
CA ILE A 520 -20.36 5.93 11.69
C ILE A 520 -21.74 5.35 12.00
N ASP A 521 -22.11 4.25 11.35
CA ASP A 521 -23.35 3.56 11.62
C ASP A 521 -23.20 2.76 12.92
N THR A 522 -24.12 2.95 13.86
CA THR A 522 -24.13 2.20 15.13
C THR A 522 -25.44 1.42 15.29
N ILE A 523 -25.47 0.49 16.24
CA ILE A 523 -26.70 -0.20 16.68
C ILE A 523 -27.79 0.76 17.23
N HIS A 524 -27.48 2.06 17.39
CA HIS A 524 -28.40 3.11 17.83
C HIS A 524 -28.70 4.15 16.72
N GLY A 525 -28.19 3.94 15.51
CA GLY A 525 -28.34 4.84 14.35
C GLY A 525 -27.02 5.46 13.87
N PRO A 526 -27.06 6.23 12.77
CA PRO A 526 -25.87 6.86 12.20
C PRO A 526 -25.42 8.09 13.00
N VAL A 527 -24.11 8.20 13.20
CA VAL A 527 -23.41 9.37 13.73
C VAL A 527 -22.61 10.01 12.61
N PHE A 528 -22.98 11.24 12.26
CA PHE A 528 -22.34 12.01 11.21
C PHE A 528 -21.31 13.00 11.78
N LEU A 529 -20.14 13.05 11.14
CA LEU A 529 -19.02 13.94 11.49
C LEU A 529 -18.42 14.49 10.19
N VAL A 530 -17.72 15.63 10.24
CA VAL A 530 -17.04 16.21 9.07
C VAL A 530 -15.59 16.54 9.43
N ALA A 531 -14.65 16.05 8.63
CA ALA A 531 -13.22 16.32 8.75
C ALA A 531 -12.82 17.56 7.93
N ASP A 532 -11.76 18.24 8.37
CA ASP A 532 -11.25 19.48 7.76
C ASP A 532 -10.72 19.27 6.31
N SER A 533 -10.34 18.04 5.94
CA SER A 533 -9.88 17.68 4.60
C SER A 533 -10.10 16.19 4.29
N TRP A 534 -9.96 15.78 3.04
CA TRP A 534 -10.09 14.38 2.62
C TRP A 534 -8.96 13.49 3.17
N GLU A 535 -7.76 14.03 3.34
CA GLU A 535 -6.61 13.37 3.95
C GLU A 535 -6.83 13.16 5.46
N SER A 536 -7.45 14.15 6.13
CA SER A 536 -7.89 14.05 7.52
C SER A 536 -9.01 13.03 7.69
N LEU A 537 -9.98 12.98 6.74
CA LEU A 537 -11.02 11.95 6.70
C LEU A 537 -10.42 10.56 6.55
N ASP A 538 -9.50 10.34 5.59
CA ASP A 538 -8.78 9.07 5.42
C ASP A 538 -8.10 8.65 6.73
N GLY A 539 -7.38 9.57 7.40
CA GLY A 539 -6.70 9.31 8.67
C GLY A 539 -7.63 8.97 9.85
N TRP A 540 -8.85 9.51 9.88
CA TRP A 540 -9.88 9.14 10.87
C TRP A 540 -10.59 7.82 10.52
N LEU A 541 -10.97 7.66 9.26
CA LEU A 541 -11.65 6.48 8.70
C LEU A 541 -10.80 5.22 8.89
N ASP A 542 -9.52 5.30 8.53
CA ASP A 542 -8.58 4.20 8.68
C ASP A 542 -8.35 3.89 10.17
N ALA A 543 -8.15 4.91 11.02
CA ALA A 543 -7.92 4.70 12.47
C ALA A 543 -9.10 4.03 13.18
N ILE A 544 -10.35 4.48 12.97
CA ILE A 544 -11.53 3.89 13.62
C ILE A 544 -11.73 2.44 13.14
N ARG A 545 -11.57 2.17 11.84
CA ARG A 545 -11.66 0.81 11.28
C ARG A 545 -10.56 -0.13 11.79
N LEU A 546 -9.34 0.37 12.01
CA LEU A 546 -8.26 -0.41 12.62
C LEU A 546 -8.59 -0.79 14.07
N VAL A 547 -9.06 0.15 14.89
CA VAL A 547 -9.49 -0.17 16.28
C VAL A 547 -10.62 -1.20 16.29
N TYR A 548 -11.64 -1.02 15.44
CA TYR A 548 -12.74 -1.97 15.31
C TYR A 548 -12.26 -3.37 14.88
N THR A 549 -11.30 -3.45 13.96
CA THR A 549 -10.76 -4.74 13.49
C THR A 549 -9.91 -5.43 14.57
N ILE A 550 -9.15 -4.66 15.35
CA ILE A 550 -8.39 -5.15 16.51
C ILE A 550 -9.34 -5.70 17.58
N TYR A 551 -10.45 -5.01 17.84
CA TYR A 551 -11.53 -5.49 18.71
C TYR A 551 -12.16 -6.79 18.17
N ALA A 552 -12.58 -6.82 16.91
CA ALA A 552 -13.20 -7.99 16.27
C ALA A 552 -12.26 -9.20 16.17
N ARG A 553 -10.94 -9.00 16.18
CA ARG A 553 -9.91 -10.07 16.26
C ARG A 553 -9.53 -10.44 17.71
N GLY A 554 -10.19 -9.90 18.72
CA GLY A 554 -9.93 -10.22 20.13
C GLY A 554 -8.56 -9.74 20.61
N LYS A 555 -8.17 -8.52 20.22
CA LYS A 555 -6.85 -7.91 20.53
C LYS A 555 -6.93 -6.52 21.16
N SER A 556 -8.10 -6.08 21.63
CA SER A 556 -8.26 -4.79 22.33
C SER A 556 -7.30 -4.63 23.51
N ASP A 557 -7.07 -5.68 24.32
CA ASP A 557 -6.15 -5.63 25.47
C ASP A 557 -4.69 -5.35 25.07
N VAL A 558 -4.29 -5.81 23.87
CA VAL A 558 -2.94 -5.53 23.35
C VAL A 558 -2.85 -4.05 22.97
N LEU A 559 -3.83 -3.54 22.23
CA LEU A 559 -3.90 -2.11 21.88
C LEU A 559 -4.00 -1.23 23.12
N ALA A 560 -4.75 -1.66 24.14
CA ALA A 560 -4.82 -1.02 25.44
C ALA A 560 -3.41 -0.88 26.05
N GLY A 561 -2.68 -1.98 26.21
CA GLY A 561 -1.30 -1.95 26.72
C GLY A 561 -0.38 -1.03 25.91
N ILE A 562 -0.50 -1.01 24.57
CA ILE A 562 0.27 -0.09 23.71
C ILE A 562 -0.05 1.39 24.03
N ILE A 563 -1.31 1.76 24.25
CA ILE A 563 -1.68 3.17 24.45
C ILE A 563 -1.66 3.62 25.91
N THR A 564 -1.94 2.76 26.89
CA THR A 564 -2.07 3.18 28.31
C THR A 564 -0.78 3.09 29.13
N GLY A 565 0.14 2.16 28.82
CA GLY A 565 1.39 1.97 29.59
C GLY A 565 2.00 0.59 29.44
#